data_AF-A0A958RX46-F1
#
_entry.id   AF-A0A958RX46-F1
#
_cell.length_a   1.000
_cell.length_b   1.000
_cell.length_c   1.000
_cell.angle_alpha   90.00
_cell.angle_beta   90.00
_cell.angle_gamma   90.00
#
_symmetry.space_group_name_H-M   'P 1'
#
loop_
_entity.id
_entity.type
_entity.pdbx_description
1 polymer ?
#
loop_
_entity_poly.entity_id
_entity_poly.type
_entity_poly.pdbx_seq_one_letter_code
_entity_poly.pdbx_strand_id
1 'polypeptide(L)'
;MIYLDFEKPIEELVIQLEKTREINKESKVDVKETVKRLEKKIEDTRKQVYGKLTAWQRVQMSRHPERPYSLKYIQNMTDEGSFVELHGDRTVKDDKAIIGGFASIEGRSMMFIGHQKG
;
A
#
# COMPACT_ATOMS: atom_id res chain seq x y z
N MET A 1 -1.87 2.85 9.41
CA MET A 1 -1.88 1.47 8.91
C MET A 1 -3.12 0.82 9.47
N ILE A 2 -4.07 0.49 8.59
CA ILE A 2 -5.26 -0.25 8.98
C ILE A 2 -4.92 -1.73 8.84
N TYR A 3 -5.11 -2.52 9.89
CA TYR A 3 -4.88 -3.96 9.84
C TYR A 3 -6.19 -4.71 9.65
N LEU A 4 -6.18 -5.77 8.84
CA LEU A 4 -7.30 -6.70 8.74
C LEU A 4 -7.26 -7.71 9.89
N ASP A 5 -8.40 -8.37 10.17
CA ASP A 5 -8.50 -9.30 11.31
C ASP A 5 -7.46 -10.42 11.32
N PHE A 6 -7.07 -10.90 10.13
CA PHE A 6 -6.06 -11.95 9.99
C PHE A 6 -4.61 -11.43 10.10
N GLU A 7 -4.41 -10.11 10.10
CA GLU A 7 -3.11 -9.45 10.26
C GLU A 7 -2.83 -9.06 11.71
N LYS A 8 -3.78 -9.26 12.65
CA LYS A 8 -3.59 -9.03 14.09
C LYS A 8 -2.28 -9.60 14.67
N PRO A 9 -1.84 -10.83 14.30
CA PRO A 9 -0.55 -11.34 14.78
C PRO A 9 0.65 -10.50 14.34
N ILE A 10 0.56 -9.86 13.18
CA ILE A 10 1.60 -8.95 12.68
C ILE A 10 1.51 -7.62 13.41
N GLU A 11 0.30 -7.07 13.58
CA GLU A 11 0.05 -5.84 14.32
C GLU A 11 0.62 -5.90 15.75
N GLU A 12 0.34 -6.97 16.50
CA GLU A 12 0.87 -7.16 17.85
C GLU A 12 2.41 -7.16 17.89
N LEU A 13 3.05 -7.82 16.94
CA LEU A 13 4.52 -7.85 16.84
C LEU A 13 5.10 -6.48 16.47
N VAL A 14 4.42 -5.72 15.59
CA VAL A 14 4.82 -4.35 15.24
C VAL A 14 4.69 -3.43 16.44
N ILE A 15 3.60 -3.52 17.21
CA ILE A 15 3.41 -2.75 18.45
C ILE A 15 4.50 -3.10 19.48
N GLN A 16 4.84 -4.38 19.63
CA GLN A 16 5.94 -4.80 20.49
C GLN A 16 7.29 -4.25 20.03
N LEU A 17 7.54 -4.23 18.72
CA LEU A 17 8.76 -3.68 18.14
C LEU A 17 8.86 -2.17 18.40
N GLU A 18 7.77 -1.42 18.20
CA GLU A 18 7.71 0.02 18.45
C GLU A 18 7.99 0.34 19.92
N LYS A 19 7.31 -0.33 20.85
CA LYS A 19 7.58 -0.20 22.30
C LYS A 19 9.03 -0.50 22.66
N THR A 20 9.61 -1.55 22.08
CA THR A 20 11.02 -1.91 22.32
C THR A 20 11.97 -0.82 21.80
N ARG A 21 11.65 -0.20 20.67
CA ARG A 21 12.42 0.92 20.11
C ARG A 21 12.29 2.20 20.94
N GLU A 22 11.13 2.45 21.54
CA GLU A 22 10.92 3.57 22.47
C GLU A 22 11.75 3.39 23.75
N ILE A 23 11.71 2.20 24.37
CA ILE A 23 12.50 1.89 25.57
C ILE A 23 14.01 2.04 25.30
N ASN A 24 14.48 1.67 24.09
CA ASN A 24 15.88 1.89 23.70
C ASN A 24 16.26 3.38 23.75
N LYS A 25 15.39 4.25 23.24
CA LYS A 25 15.61 5.70 23.20
C LYS A 25 15.64 6.32 24.60
N GLU A 26 14.76 5.87 25.49
CA GLU A 26 14.62 6.43 26.84
C GLU A 26 15.67 5.90 27.81
N SER A 27 15.95 4.59 27.80
CA SER A 27 16.74 3.93 28.84
C SER A 27 18.19 3.58 28.44
N LYS A 28 18.61 3.88 27.19
CA LYS A 28 19.93 3.50 26.63
C LYS A 28 20.31 2.03 26.85
N VAL A 29 19.32 1.15 27.00
CA VAL A 29 19.51 -0.30 27.14
C VAL A 29 19.78 -0.88 25.76
N ASP A 30 20.79 -1.75 25.65
CA ASP A 30 21.11 -2.42 24.37
C ASP A 30 20.07 -3.50 24.04
N VAL A 31 18.99 -3.08 23.38
CA VAL A 31 17.94 -3.98 22.87
C VAL A 31 18.10 -4.30 21.37
N LYS A 32 19.28 -4.04 20.77
CA LYS A 32 19.52 -4.28 19.33
C LYS A 32 19.24 -5.73 18.93
N GLU A 33 19.65 -6.70 19.75
CA GLU A 33 19.42 -8.12 19.48
C GLU A 33 17.93 -8.47 19.50
N THR A 34 17.20 -7.95 20.49
CA THR A 34 15.75 -8.15 20.63
C THR A 34 14.99 -7.54 19.46
N VAL A 35 15.37 -6.33 19.02
CA VAL A 35 14.80 -5.66 17.84
C VAL A 35 15.00 -6.52 16.60
N LYS A 36 16.23 -6.99 16.35
CA LYS A 36 16.54 -7.84 15.19
C LYS A 36 15.76 -9.16 15.20
N ARG A 37 15.57 -9.75 16.39
CA ARG A 37 14.76 -10.97 16.57
C ARG A 37 13.28 -10.71 16.29
N LEU A 38 12.74 -9.59 16.75
CA LEU A 38 11.35 -9.19 16.50
C LEU A 38 11.11 -8.88 15.02
N GLU A 39 12.03 -8.17 14.36
CA GLU A 39 11.96 -7.90 12.91
C GLU A 39 11.92 -9.18 12.09
N LYS A 40 12.80 -10.15 12.41
CA LYS A 40 12.80 -11.45 11.74
C LYS A 40 11.48 -12.19 11.98
N LYS A 41 10.97 -12.17 13.21
CA LYS A 41 9.68 -12.81 13.55
C LYS A 41 8.52 -12.18 12.78
N ILE A 42 8.50 -10.85 12.65
CA ILE A 42 7.51 -10.12 11.83
C ILE A 42 7.59 -10.57 10.37
N GLU A 43 8.80 -10.67 9.81
CA GLU A 43 8.98 -11.10 8.41
C GLU A 43 8.48 -12.54 8.18
N ASP A 44 8.84 -13.47 9.08
CA ASP A 44 8.43 -14.86 9.00
C ASP A 44 6.90 -14.99 9.16
N THR A 45 6.31 -14.29 10.13
CA THR A 45 4.85 -14.27 10.33
C THR A 45 4.13 -13.64 9.13
N ARG A 46 4.65 -12.56 8.55
CA ARG A 46 4.10 -11.97 7.31
C ARG A 46 4.09 -12.97 6.17
N LYS A 47 5.20 -13.68 5.93
CA LYS A 47 5.29 -14.71 4.87
C LYS A 47 4.28 -15.84 5.12
N GLN A 48 4.10 -16.26 6.36
CA GLN A 48 3.13 -17.31 6.70
C GLN A 48 1.69 -16.87 6.49
N VAL A 49 1.32 -15.67 6.97
CA VAL A 49 -0.04 -15.13 6.85
C VAL A 49 -0.41 -14.89 5.39
N TYR A 50 0.42 -14.14 4.65
CA TYR A 50 0.14 -13.84 3.24
C TYR A 50 0.34 -15.05 2.31
N GLY A 51 1.18 -16.02 2.70
CA GLY A 51 1.38 -17.26 1.95
C GLY A 51 0.21 -18.24 2.05
N LYS A 52 -0.65 -18.13 3.08
CA LYS A 52 -1.77 -19.04 3.33
C LYS A 52 -3.13 -18.33 3.41
N LEU A 53 -3.32 -17.28 2.60
CA LEU A 53 -4.60 -16.55 2.56
C LEU A 53 -5.74 -17.43 2.06
N THR A 54 -6.83 -17.48 2.83
CA THR A 54 -8.10 -18.08 2.41
C THR A 54 -8.76 -17.24 1.31
N ALA A 55 -9.71 -17.82 0.58
CA ALA A 55 -10.45 -17.12 -0.47
C ALA A 55 -11.10 -15.83 0.04
N TRP A 56 -11.70 -15.87 1.24
CA TRP A 56 -12.33 -14.70 1.85
C TRP A 56 -11.31 -13.62 2.22
N GLN A 57 -10.17 -14.00 2.81
CA GLN A 57 -9.11 -13.06 3.17
C GLN A 57 -8.53 -12.34 1.94
N ARG A 58 -8.43 -13.02 0.79
CA ARG A 58 -8.04 -12.38 -0.50
C ARG A 58 -9.07 -11.34 -0.95
N VAL A 59 -10.36 -11.61 -0.77
CA VAL A 59 -11.42 -10.64 -1.08
C VAL A 59 -11.31 -9.44 -0.14
N GLN A 60 -11.11 -9.65 1.16
CA GLN A 60 -10.88 -8.55 2.11
C GLN A 60 -9.67 -7.70 1.71
N MET A 61 -8.55 -8.32 1.34
CA MET A 61 -7.35 -7.64 0.85
C MET A 61 -7.62 -6.83 -0.44
N SER A 62 -8.46 -7.35 -1.34
CA SER A 62 -8.83 -6.61 -2.56
C SER A 62 -9.61 -5.32 -2.28
N ARG A 63 -10.24 -5.24 -1.10
CA ARG A 63 -11.04 -4.12 -0.61
C ARG A 63 -10.33 -3.33 0.49
N HIS A 64 -9.02 -3.54 0.67
CA HIS A 64 -8.26 -2.85 1.69
C HIS A 64 -8.34 -1.32 1.50
N PRO A 65 -8.63 -0.54 2.56
CA PRO A 65 -8.78 0.92 2.43
C PRO A 65 -7.53 1.61 1.89
N GLU A 66 -6.35 1.13 2.29
CA GLU A 66 -5.05 1.66 1.83
C GLU A 66 -4.57 0.99 0.52
N ARG A 67 -5.42 0.24 -0.19
CA ARG A 67 -5.03 -0.37 -1.48
C ARG A 67 -4.74 0.74 -2.50
N PRO A 68 -3.58 0.74 -3.18
CA PRO A 68 -3.29 1.73 -4.20
C PRO A 68 -4.34 1.70 -5.33
N TYR A 69 -4.87 2.86 -5.66
CA TYR A 69 -5.83 3.06 -6.77
C TYR A 69 -5.11 3.39 -8.08
N SER A 70 -5.88 3.45 -9.16
CA SER A 70 -5.38 3.66 -10.53
C SER A 70 -4.41 4.84 -10.64
N LEU A 71 -4.75 6.00 -10.05
CA LEU A 71 -3.88 7.18 -10.09
C LEU A 71 -2.51 6.91 -9.46
N LYS A 72 -2.45 6.16 -8.36
CA LYS A 72 -1.20 5.85 -7.66
C LYS A 72 -0.29 4.97 -8.51
N TYR A 73 -0.85 4.03 -9.28
CA TYR A 73 -0.06 3.25 -10.23
C TYR A 73 0.44 4.10 -11.37
N ILE A 74 -0.43 4.90 -11.99
CA ILE A 74 -0.08 5.77 -13.12
C ILE A 74 1.08 6.69 -12.73
N GLN A 75 0.99 7.36 -11.57
CA GLN A 75 2.05 8.25 -11.08
C GLN A 75 3.40 7.55 -10.82
N ASN A 76 3.39 6.27 -10.44
CA ASN A 76 4.62 5.52 -10.14
C ASN A 76 5.22 4.81 -11.36
N MET A 77 4.41 4.55 -12.40
CA MET A 77 4.84 3.82 -13.61
C MET A 77 5.23 4.74 -14.76
N THR A 78 4.81 6.00 -14.72
CA THR A 78 5.01 6.98 -15.80
C THR A 78 6.17 7.91 -15.48
N ASP A 79 6.72 8.52 -16.53
CA ASP A 79 7.80 9.49 -16.41
C ASP A 79 7.33 10.66 -15.51
N GLU A 80 8.21 11.12 -14.63
CA GLU A 80 7.86 12.10 -13.59
C GLU A 80 7.23 13.37 -14.19
N GLY A 81 6.05 13.74 -13.70
CA GLY A 81 5.31 14.91 -14.18
C GLY A 81 4.70 14.77 -15.58
N SER A 82 4.77 13.61 -16.23
CA SER A 82 4.25 13.41 -17.59
C SER A 82 2.74 13.16 -17.67
N PHE A 83 2.10 12.78 -16.57
CA PHE A 83 0.67 12.48 -16.57
C PHE A 83 -0.18 13.74 -16.66
N VAL A 84 -0.97 13.82 -17.74
CA VAL A 84 -1.95 14.88 -18.00
C VAL A 84 -3.34 14.25 -18.01
N GLU A 85 -4.08 14.49 -16.94
CA GLU A 85 -5.47 14.04 -16.78
C GLU A 85 -6.39 14.82 -17.73
N LEU A 86 -7.30 14.09 -18.38
CA LEU A 86 -8.31 14.60 -19.26
C LEU A 86 -9.68 14.39 -18.62
N HIS A 87 -10.46 15.46 -18.59
CA HIS A 87 -11.77 15.49 -17.94
C HIS A 87 -12.91 15.64 -18.95
N GLY A 88 -14.05 15.04 -18.63
CA GLY A 88 -15.32 15.26 -19.29
C GLY A 88 -15.62 14.36 -20.50
N ASP A 89 -16.90 14.05 -20.64
CA ASP A 89 -17.49 13.30 -21.76
C ASP A 89 -17.89 14.20 -22.95
N ARG A 90 -17.70 15.52 -22.82
CA ARG A 90 -18.17 16.59 -23.75
C ARG A 90 -19.69 16.72 -23.90
N THR A 91 -20.48 16.00 -23.10
CA THR A 91 -21.94 16.00 -23.20
C THR A 91 -22.62 16.39 -21.91
N VAL A 92 -22.32 15.70 -20.82
CA VAL A 92 -23.08 15.81 -19.57
C VAL A 92 -22.19 16.32 -18.46
N LYS A 93 -21.27 15.49 -17.97
CA LYS A 93 -20.42 15.77 -16.81
C LYS A 93 -19.16 14.90 -16.82
N ASP A 94 -18.16 15.37 -16.09
CA ASP A 94 -16.97 14.60 -15.75
C ASP A 94 -17.30 13.56 -14.66
N ASP A 95 -17.10 12.27 -14.96
CA ASP A 95 -17.31 11.17 -14.01
C ASP A 95 -16.04 10.95 -13.20
N LYS A 96 -16.05 11.38 -11.94
CA LYS A 96 -14.92 11.22 -11.01
C LYS A 96 -14.56 9.77 -10.69
N ALA A 97 -15.41 8.80 -11.03
CA ALA A 97 -15.13 7.38 -10.86
C ALA A 97 -14.18 6.83 -11.94
N ILE A 98 -14.00 7.55 -13.05
CA ILE A 98 -13.10 7.20 -14.14
C ILE A 98 -12.07 8.31 -14.30
N ILE A 99 -10.80 7.93 -14.29
CA ILE A 99 -9.70 8.83 -14.64
C ILE A 99 -9.15 8.39 -15.99
N GLY A 100 -8.81 9.38 -16.82
CA GLY A 100 -8.21 9.15 -18.12
C GLY A 100 -7.17 10.22 -18.41
N GLY A 101 -6.11 9.89 -19.12
CA GLY A 101 -5.08 10.88 -19.43
C GLY A 101 -3.92 10.33 -20.24
N PHE A 102 -3.13 11.24 -20.80
CA PHE A 102 -1.87 10.87 -21.45
C PHE A 102 -0.74 10.86 -20.44
N ALA A 103 0.17 9.91 -20.56
CA ALA A 103 1.44 9.93 -19.84
C ALA A 103 2.55 9.37 -20.74
N SER A 104 3.79 9.61 -20.38
CA SER A 104 4.94 9.01 -21.04
C SER A 104 5.49 7.86 -20.22
N ILE A 105 5.86 6.75 -20.86
CA ILE A 105 6.67 5.68 -20.28
C ILE A 105 7.86 5.50 -21.19
N GLU A 106 9.08 5.71 -20.68
CA GLU A 106 10.31 5.56 -21.45
C GLU A 106 10.29 6.42 -22.75
N GLY A 107 9.74 7.64 -22.65
CA GLY A 107 9.60 8.55 -23.78
C GLY A 107 8.48 8.21 -24.77
N ARG A 108 7.66 7.17 -24.52
CA ARG A 108 6.52 6.81 -25.35
C ARG A 108 5.22 7.30 -24.74
N SER A 109 4.51 8.17 -25.45
CA SER A 109 3.20 8.65 -25.04
C SER A 109 2.14 7.54 -25.14
N MET A 110 1.43 7.30 -24.05
CA MET A 110 0.37 6.30 -23.92
C MET A 110 -0.87 6.93 -23.27
N MET A 111 -2.05 6.40 -23.62
CA MET A 111 -3.32 6.74 -22.98
C MET A 111 -3.58 5.77 -21.82
N PHE A 112 -3.91 6.31 -20.66
CA PHE A 112 -4.31 5.56 -19.47
C PHE A 112 -5.77 5.82 -19.20
N ILE A 113 -6.53 4.78 -18.88
CA ILE A 113 -7.92 4.86 -18.43
C ILE A 113 -8.08 3.86 -17.29
N GLY A 114 -8.65 4.29 -16.17
CA GLY A 114 -8.80 3.44 -15.00
C GLY A 114 -9.93 3.90 -14.09
N HIS A 115 -10.39 2.98 -13.27
CA HIS A 115 -11.37 3.30 -12.23
C HIS A 115 -10.66 3.95 -11.05
N GLN A 116 -11.11 5.13 -10.65
CA GLN A 116 -10.66 5.80 -9.45
C GLN A 116 -11.72 5.63 -8.37
N LYS A 117 -11.45 4.72 -7.43
CA LYS A 117 -12.22 4.68 -6.19
C LYS A 117 -11.78 5.84 -5.29
N GLY A 118 -12.76 6.57 -4.79
CA GLY A 118 -12.59 7.56 -3.72
C GLY A 118 -12.45 6.89 -2.36
#